data_AF-A0AA95KNB6-F1
#
_entry.id   AF-A0AA95KNB6-F1
#
_cell.length_a   1.000
_cell.length_b   1.000
_cell.length_c   1.000
_cell.angle_alpha   90.00
_cell.angle_beta   90.00
_cell.angle_gamma   90.00
#
_symmetry.space_group_name_H-M   'P 1'
#
loop_
_entity.id
_entity.type
_entity.pdbx_description
1 polymer ?
#
loop_
_entity_poly.entity_id
_entity_poly.type
_entity_poly.pdbx_seq_one_letter_code
_entity_poly.pdbx_strand_id
1 'polypeptide(L)'
;MYSLKVELLEKEAVTHTRMERVGFRQISTDGGVFRINGQAVKLRGVNRHDEHPDVGRATTRKQWLEDLTLMKAANINYLRLSHYTPAEGFIELCDSMGMYVGNEVTLGEPGI
;
A
#
# COMPACT_ATOMS: atom_id res chain seq x y z
N MET A 1 -4.72 12.74 -4.20
CA MET A 1 -5.06 12.37 -2.81
C MET A 1 -5.75 13.56 -2.16
N TYR A 2 -6.78 13.30 -1.37
CA TYR A 2 -7.52 14.27 -0.58
C TYR A 2 -7.22 14.02 0.91
N SER A 3 -7.37 15.04 1.75
CA SER A 3 -7.31 14.90 3.20
C SER A 3 -8.72 14.86 3.77
N LEU A 4 -9.08 13.76 4.42
CA LEU A 4 -10.33 13.59 5.15
C LEU A 4 -10.07 13.87 6.62
N LYS A 5 -10.77 14.86 7.18
CA LYS A 5 -10.77 15.13 8.62
C LYS A 5 -12.08 14.61 9.21
N VAL A 6 -11.98 13.78 10.25
CA VAL A 6 -13.11 13.24 11.00
C VAL A 6 -13.01 13.73 12.43
N GLU A 7 -14.06 14.37 12.94
CA GLU A 7 -14.12 14.92 14.30
C GLU A 7 -15.26 14.26 15.07
N LEU A 8 -14.96 13.83 16.30
CA LEU A 8 -15.95 13.38 17.27
C LEU A 8 -16.31 14.56 18.18
N LEU A 9 -17.62 14.85 18.30
CA LEU A 9 -18.12 15.93 19.13
C LEU A 9 -18.90 15.38 20.33
N GLU A 10 -18.64 15.93 21.51
CA GLU A 10 -19.47 15.77 22.70
C GLU A 10 -19.92 17.14 23.19
N LYS A 11 -21.24 17.35 23.30
CA LYS A 11 -21.82 18.64 23.72
C LYS A 11 -21.24 19.83 22.93
N GLU A 12 -21.14 19.67 21.62
CA GLU A 12 -20.59 20.65 20.66
C GLU A 12 -19.07 20.92 20.77
N ALA A 13 -18.36 20.26 21.70
CA ALA A 13 -16.90 20.32 21.79
C ALA A 13 -16.26 19.14 21.04
N VAL A 14 -15.23 19.41 20.25
CA VAL A 14 -14.44 18.36 19.59
C VAL A 14 -13.58 17.64 20.64
N THR A 15 -13.80 16.35 20.82
CA THR A 15 -13.04 15.51 21.77
C THR A 15 -11.97 14.68 21.09
N HIS A 16 -12.13 14.39 19.79
CA HIS A 16 -11.17 13.60 19.03
C HIS A 16 -11.14 14.03 17.56
N THR A 17 -9.95 13.99 16.95
CA THR A 17 -9.76 14.26 15.52
C THR A 17 -8.92 13.16 14.90
N ARG A 18 -9.37 12.64 13.75
CA ARG A 18 -8.56 11.80 12.85
C ARG A 18 -8.41 12.49 11.51
N MET A 19 -7.23 12.35 10.92
CA MET A 19 -6.95 12.80 9.56
C MET A 19 -6.46 11.62 8.75
N GLU A 20 -7.09 11.38 7.61
CA GLU A 20 -6.79 10.27 6.72
C GLU A 20 -6.56 10.78 5.30
N ARG A 21 -5.72 10.10 4.53
CA ARG A 21 -5.51 10.42 3.11
C ARG A 21 -6.42 9.52 2.26
N VAL A 22 -7.20 10.12 1.37
CA VAL A 22 -8.16 9.40 0.53
C VAL A 22 -7.79 9.52 -0.96
N GLY A 23 -7.74 8.38 -1.64
CA GLY A 23 -7.56 8.29 -3.09
C GLY A 23 -8.79 7.66 -3.75
N PHE A 24 -9.53 8.44 -4.52
CA PHE A 24 -10.66 7.93 -5.29
C PHE A 24 -10.19 7.02 -6.41
N ARG A 25 -10.60 5.76 -6.35
CA ARG A 25 -10.35 4.76 -7.39
C ARG A 25 -11.50 3.78 -7.46
N GLN A 26 -11.77 3.28 -8.65
CA GLN A 26 -12.65 2.15 -8.90
C GLN A 26 -11.83 1.01 -9.49
N ILE A 27 -11.93 -0.17 -8.90
CA ILE A 27 -11.30 -1.39 -9.41
C ILE A 27 -12.41 -2.28 -9.96
N SER A 28 -12.22 -2.81 -11.17
CA SER A 28 -13.19 -3.71 -11.78
C SER A 28 -12.52 -4.76 -12.66
N THR A 29 -13.25 -5.84 -12.90
CA THR A 29 -12.91 -6.88 -13.87
C THR A 29 -14.10 -7.06 -14.79
N ASP A 30 -13.90 -6.87 -16.09
CA ASP A 30 -14.94 -7.06 -17.10
C ASP A 30 -14.34 -7.80 -18.30
N GLY A 31 -15.02 -8.85 -18.78
CA GLY A 31 -14.51 -9.73 -19.83
C GLY A 31 -13.14 -10.35 -19.52
N GLY A 32 -12.81 -10.58 -18.24
CA GLY A 32 -11.49 -11.07 -17.81
C GLY A 32 -10.36 -10.04 -17.81
N VAL A 33 -10.67 -8.76 -18.08
CA VAL A 33 -9.68 -7.67 -18.10
C VAL A 33 -9.73 -6.89 -16.79
N PHE A 34 -8.59 -6.81 -16.10
CA PHE A 34 -8.43 -5.98 -14.90
C PHE A 34 -8.33 -4.49 -15.25
N ARG A 35 -9.14 -3.67 -14.58
CA ARG A 35 -9.28 -2.24 -14.85
C ARG A 35 -9.19 -1.41 -13.57
N ILE A 36 -8.62 -0.22 -13.72
CA ILE A 36 -8.63 0.83 -12.70
C ILE A 36 -9.21 2.08 -13.35
N ASN A 37 -10.27 2.65 -12.75
CA ASN A 37 -11.01 3.79 -13.28
C ASN A 37 -11.46 3.57 -14.74
N GLY A 38 -11.91 2.35 -15.05
CA GLY A 38 -12.34 1.94 -16.39
C GLY A 38 -11.22 1.65 -17.39
N GLN A 39 -9.97 2.01 -17.10
CA GLN A 39 -8.84 1.75 -18.00
C GLN A 39 -8.20 0.39 -17.73
N ALA A 40 -7.89 -0.36 -18.79
CA ALA A 40 -7.16 -1.63 -18.67
C ALA A 40 -5.74 -1.36 -18.17
N VAL A 41 -5.30 -2.11 -17.15
CA VAL A 41 -3.98 -1.90 -16.52
C VAL A 41 -3.15 -3.18 -16.65
N LYS A 42 -1.92 -3.03 -17.15
CA LYS A 42 -0.88 -4.07 -17.06
C LYS A 42 -0.14 -3.91 -15.73
N LEU A 43 -0.26 -4.90 -14.85
CA LEU A 43 0.53 -4.98 -13.63
C LEU A 43 1.96 -5.43 -13.99
N ARG A 44 2.92 -4.53 -13.79
CA ARG A 44 4.37 -4.77 -13.88
C ARG A 44 4.87 -4.93 -12.46
N GLY A 45 4.76 -6.18 -12.00
CA GLY A 45 4.79 -6.54 -10.59
C GLY A 45 6.10 -7.16 -10.11
N VAL A 46 6.40 -6.95 -8.83
CA VAL A 46 7.38 -7.74 -8.07
C VAL A 46 6.78 -8.19 -6.73
N ASN A 47 7.28 -9.30 -6.19
CA ASN A 47 7.03 -9.65 -4.79
C ASN A 47 8.08 -8.94 -3.93
N ARG A 48 7.67 -8.40 -2.79
CA ARG A 48 8.57 -7.68 -1.89
C ARG A 48 8.49 -8.27 -0.48
N HIS A 49 9.60 -8.80 -0.02
CA HIS A 49 9.82 -9.07 1.40
C HIS A 49 10.36 -7.81 2.06
N ASP A 50 9.96 -7.59 3.31
CA ASP A 50 10.50 -6.56 4.17
C ASP A 50 11.80 -7.03 4.81
N GLU A 51 12.90 -6.85 4.09
CA GLU A 51 14.22 -7.30 4.50
C GLU A 51 15.31 -6.32 4.08
N HIS A 52 16.34 -6.24 4.91
CA HIS A 52 17.55 -5.48 4.64
C HIS A 52 18.75 -6.19 5.28
N PRO A 53 19.92 -6.22 4.62
CA PRO A 53 21.09 -6.98 5.11
C PRO A 53 21.51 -6.64 6.54
N ASP A 54 21.49 -5.34 6.91
CA ASP A 54 21.98 -4.90 8.23
C ASP A 54 20.98 -5.03 9.37
N VAL A 55 19.67 -5.01 9.09
CA VAL A 55 18.61 -4.90 10.11
C VAL A 55 17.58 -6.04 10.03
N GLY A 56 17.79 -7.00 9.12
CA GLY A 56 16.83 -8.06 8.86
C GLY A 56 15.47 -7.47 8.50
N ARG A 57 14.44 -7.85 9.25
CA ARG A 57 13.04 -7.39 9.03
C ARG A 57 12.68 -6.09 9.74
N ALA A 58 13.60 -5.51 10.53
CA ALA A 58 13.39 -4.23 11.21
C ALA A 58 13.77 -3.06 10.30
N THR A 59 13.24 -3.07 9.08
CA THR A 59 13.55 -2.06 8.06
C THR A 59 12.93 -0.71 8.42
N THR A 60 13.48 0.33 7.82
CA THR A 60 13.17 1.72 8.14
C THR A 60 12.46 2.39 6.97
N ARG A 61 11.75 3.48 7.28
CA ARG A 61 11.10 4.32 6.27
C ARG A 61 12.06 4.82 5.17
N LYS A 62 13.34 5.02 5.50
CA LYS A 62 14.36 5.42 4.52
C LYS A 62 14.60 4.29 3.50
N GLN A 63 14.81 3.07 3.97
CA GLN A 63 15.02 1.89 3.12
C GLN A 63 13.79 1.62 2.25
N TRP A 64 12.58 1.76 2.81
CA TRP A 64 11.34 1.68 2.03
C TRP A 64 11.27 2.69 0.90
N LEU A 65 11.69 3.93 1.14
CA LEU A 65 11.70 4.97 0.12
C LEU A 65 12.74 4.66 -0.98
N GLU A 66 13.89 4.11 -0.61
CA GLU A 66 14.92 3.66 -1.56
C GLU A 66 14.38 2.53 -2.45
N ASP A 67 13.79 1.49 -1.86
CA ASP A 67 13.14 0.38 -2.58
C ASP A 67 12.13 0.91 -3.61
N LEU A 68 11.19 1.75 -3.18
CA LEU A 68 10.14 2.29 -4.03
C LEU A 68 10.68 3.20 -5.14
N THR A 69 11.73 3.98 -4.84
CA THR A 69 12.39 4.84 -5.83
C THR A 69 13.07 4.02 -6.92
N LEU A 70 13.77 2.95 -6.54
CA LEU A 70 14.39 2.03 -7.49
C LEU A 70 13.34 1.31 -8.35
N MET A 71 12.26 0.85 -7.74
CA MET A 71 11.14 0.22 -8.45
C MET A 71 10.53 1.14 -9.50
N LYS A 72 10.30 2.42 -9.13
CA LYS A 72 9.80 3.43 -10.07
C LYS A 72 10.77 3.67 -11.22
N ALA A 73 12.08 3.79 -10.94
CA ALA A 73 13.10 3.93 -11.96
C ALA A 73 13.15 2.72 -12.91
N ALA A 74 12.83 1.53 -12.40
CA ALA A 74 12.72 0.30 -13.18
C ALA A 74 11.35 0.10 -13.89
N ASN A 75 10.47 1.11 -13.90
CA ASN A 75 9.13 1.05 -14.49
C ASN A 75 8.17 0.01 -13.85
N ILE A 76 8.41 -0.37 -12.60
CA ILE A 76 7.52 -1.22 -11.80
C ILE A 76 6.35 -0.36 -11.30
N ASN A 77 5.14 -0.93 -11.33
CA ASN A 77 3.92 -0.24 -10.88
C ASN A 77 3.08 -1.05 -9.88
N TYR A 78 3.43 -2.31 -9.62
CA TYR A 78 2.68 -3.20 -8.73
C TYR A 78 3.61 -3.92 -7.76
N LEU A 79 3.15 -4.08 -6.52
CA LEU A 79 3.83 -4.81 -5.47
C LEU A 79 2.88 -5.83 -4.86
N ARG A 80 3.34 -7.07 -4.76
CA ARG A 80 2.72 -8.08 -3.89
C ARG A 80 3.51 -8.13 -2.59
N LEU A 81 2.83 -7.89 -1.47
CA LEU A 81 3.44 -7.82 -0.14
C LEU A 81 3.42 -9.19 0.51
N SER A 82 4.36 -10.01 0.08
CA SER A 82 4.51 -11.42 0.47
C SER A 82 5.24 -11.55 1.80
N HIS A 83 4.80 -12.36 2.77
CA HIS A 83 3.57 -13.15 2.90
C HIS A 83 2.92 -12.86 4.26
N TYR A 84 2.84 -11.58 4.58
CA TYR A 84 2.43 -11.09 5.89
C TYR A 84 1.90 -9.67 5.79
N THR A 85 1.15 -9.27 6.82
CA THR A 85 0.70 -7.89 6.95
C THR A 85 1.92 -6.94 6.98
N PRO A 86 2.01 -5.98 6.03
CA PRO A 86 3.12 -5.04 5.96
C PRO A 86 3.00 -3.96 7.04
N ALA A 87 4.09 -3.23 7.27
CA ALA A 87 4.05 -2.03 8.09
C ALA A 87 3.12 -0.96 7.47
N GLU A 88 2.29 -0.32 8.29
CA GLU A 88 1.34 0.71 7.87
C GLU A 88 2.04 1.86 7.12
N GLY A 89 3.18 2.34 7.64
CA GLY A 89 3.96 3.40 7.00
C GLY A 89 4.51 3.04 5.61
N PHE A 90 4.67 1.75 5.29
CA PHE A 90 5.02 1.32 3.93
C PHE A 90 3.85 1.47 2.96
N ILE A 91 2.62 1.17 3.42
CA ILE A 91 1.39 1.37 2.63
C ILE A 91 1.16 2.85 2.35
N GLU A 92 1.35 3.71 3.35
CA GLU A 92 1.26 5.17 3.18
C GLU A 92 2.26 5.68 2.13
N LEU A 93 3.48 5.13 2.13
CA LEU A 93 4.48 5.44 1.11
C LEU A 93 4.01 4.98 -0.28
N CYS A 94 3.46 3.77 -0.41
CA CYS A 94 2.91 3.27 -1.67
C CYS A 94 1.78 4.17 -2.21
N ASP A 95 0.89 4.64 -1.34
CA ASP A 95 -0.16 5.62 -1.69
C ASP A 95 0.45 6.93 -2.20
N SER A 96 1.48 7.44 -1.52
CA SER A 96 2.14 8.70 -1.91
C SER A 96 2.92 8.59 -3.23
N MET A 97 3.54 7.44 -3.47
CA MET A 97 4.37 7.17 -4.65
C MET A 97 3.54 6.67 -5.83
N GLY A 98 2.28 6.28 -5.63
CA GLY A 98 1.41 5.75 -6.67
C GLY A 98 1.81 4.35 -7.11
N MET A 99 1.81 3.41 -6.17
CA MET A 99 2.02 1.98 -6.43
C MET A 99 0.72 1.21 -6.25
N TYR A 100 0.46 0.24 -7.13
CA TYR A 100 -0.60 -0.74 -6.90
C TYR A 100 -0.10 -1.79 -5.91
N VAL A 101 -0.93 -2.14 -4.93
CA VAL A 101 -0.53 -3.05 -3.86
C VAL A 101 -1.50 -4.22 -3.76
N GLY A 102 -0.96 -5.44 -3.82
CA GLY A 102 -1.62 -6.66 -3.38
C GLY A 102 -1.21 -6.94 -1.94
N ASN A 103 -2.08 -6.61 -0.98
CA ASN A 103 -1.86 -6.91 0.42
C ASN A 103 -2.24 -8.37 0.68
N GLU A 104 -1.25 -9.18 1.03
CA GLU A 104 -1.45 -10.60 1.31
C GLU A 104 -1.62 -10.79 2.81
N VAL A 105 -2.70 -11.48 3.19
CA VAL A 105 -2.89 -11.90 4.58
C VAL A 105 -1.94 -13.05 4.88
N THR A 106 -1.40 -13.08 6.10
CA THR A 106 -0.65 -14.25 6.56
C THR A 106 -1.57 -15.47 6.54
N LEU A 107 -1.31 -16.41 5.65
CA LEU A 107 -1.90 -17.75 5.75
C LEU A 107 -1.11 -18.51 6.81
N GLY A 108 -1.81 -19.16 7.75
CA GLY A 108 -1.21 -20.02 8.77
C GLY A 108 -0.29 -21.08 8.15
N GLU A 109 0.57 -21.68 8.99
CA GLU A 109 1.73 -22.51 8.62
C GLU A 109 1.56 -23.39 7.36
N PRO A 110 2.60 -23.49 6.50
CA PRO A 110 2.64 -24.54 5.49
C PRO A 110 2.86 -25.89 6.19
N GLY A 111 1.78 -26.55 6.62
CA GLY A 111 1.92 -27.84 7.33
C GLY A 111 0.69 -28.46 8.01
N ILE A 112 -0.54 -27.95 7.85
CA ILE A 112 -1.77 -28.62 8.34
C ILE A 112 -2.79 -28.73 7.21
#